data_AF-A0A933Z3P3-F1
#
_entry.id   AF-A0A933Z3P3-F1
#
_cell.length_a   1.000
_cell.length_b   1.000
_cell.length_c   1.000
_cell.angle_alpha   90.00
_cell.angle_beta   90.00
_cell.angle_gamma   90.00
#
_symmetry.space_group_name_H-M   'P 1'
#
loop_
_entity.id
_entity.type
_entity.pdbx_description
1 polymer ?
#
loop_
_entity_poly.entity_id
_entity_poly.type
_entity_poly.pdbx_seq_one_letter_code
_entity_poly.pdbx_strand_id
1 'polypeptide(L)'
;MSKKRWVLAWVLALVLALAAPGLAKADDLDQAFKEAKKAAEARDPAASLKALRKATALVWERLPFGVLEVHLLAAPPAGYGQYLPRVDNQYRQSEPMILYMEPVGFKVRFEPKEGTYTYNLTSDFNLIDAWGRVVGGRRDFGRFGGQSQQFPDRFPLSFTYSLSGLPPGDYRVETTLRDLLGGKSHTVVTSFKIVGP
;
A
#
# COMPACT_ATOMS: atom_id res chain seq x y z
N MET A 1 -39.31 72.55 -3.15
CA MET A 1 -37.95 73.12 -2.93
C MET A 1 -37.07 72.07 -2.26
N SER A 2 -36.04 71.62 -2.98
CA SER A 2 -34.76 71.01 -2.55
C SER A 2 -34.67 70.31 -1.19
N LYS A 3 -34.26 69.03 -1.19
CA LYS A 3 -33.17 68.53 -0.33
C LYS A 3 -32.53 67.24 -0.90
N LYS A 4 -31.22 67.16 -0.68
CA LYS A 4 -30.17 66.35 -1.31
C LYS A 4 -30.01 64.94 -0.72
N ARG A 5 -29.58 64.00 -1.60
CA ARG A 5 -28.61 62.89 -1.41
C ARG A 5 -29.07 61.76 -0.45
N TRP A 6 -28.84 60.47 -0.72
CA TRP A 6 -27.54 59.78 -0.58
C TRP A 6 -27.53 58.44 -1.33
N VAL A 7 -26.33 58.08 -1.79
CA VAL A 7 -25.92 56.81 -2.39
C VAL A 7 -25.97 55.68 -1.36
N LEU A 8 -26.37 54.47 -1.74
CA LEU A 8 -25.75 53.23 -1.23
C LEU A 8 -26.04 52.05 -2.18
N ALA A 9 -25.06 51.71 -3.01
CA ALA A 9 -25.03 50.46 -3.75
C ALA A 9 -24.54 49.35 -2.83
N TRP A 10 -25.40 48.37 -2.56
CA TRP A 10 -25.01 47.14 -1.87
C TRP A 10 -24.67 46.08 -2.93
N VAL A 11 -23.39 45.82 -3.15
CA VAL A 11 -22.94 44.59 -3.79
C VAL A 11 -22.52 43.64 -2.67
N LEU A 12 -23.41 42.71 -2.31
CA LEU A 12 -23.09 41.64 -1.38
C LEU A 12 -22.35 40.54 -2.18
N ALA A 13 -21.02 40.54 -2.11
CA ALA A 13 -20.21 39.45 -2.62
C ALA A 13 -20.31 38.26 -1.65
N LEU A 14 -21.17 37.30 -1.98
CA LEU A 14 -21.26 36.03 -1.26
C LEU A 14 -20.08 35.13 -1.68
N VAL A 15 -18.98 35.19 -0.94
CA VAL A 15 -17.89 34.21 -1.05
C VAL A 15 -18.36 32.93 -0.37
N LEU A 16 -18.83 31.95 -1.15
CA LEU A 16 -18.97 30.58 -0.67
C LEU A 16 -17.57 30.02 -0.40
N ALA A 17 -17.20 29.96 0.88
CA ALA A 17 -16.05 29.20 1.33
C ALA A 17 -16.33 27.71 1.11
N LEU A 18 -15.84 27.15 0.00
CA LEU A 18 -15.64 25.71 -0.08
C LEU A 18 -14.60 25.35 0.97
N ALA A 19 -15.03 24.80 2.10
CA ALA A 19 -14.15 24.15 3.05
C ALA A 19 -13.47 22.98 2.31
N ALA A 20 -12.25 23.20 1.84
CA ALA A 20 -11.45 22.16 1.21
C ALA A 20 -11.16 21.08 2.26
N PRO A 21 -11.64 19.83 2.09
CA PRO A 21 -11.43 18.74 3.07
C PRO A 21 -9.95 18.35 3.26
N GLY A 22 -9.03 18.98 2.52
CA GLY A 22 -7.58 18.77 2.61
C GLY A 22 -6.89 19.52 3.76
N LEU A 23 -7.42 20.65 4.24
CA LEU A 23 -6.76 21.46 5.26
C LEU A 23 -6.78 20.79 6.65
N ALA A 24 -7.91 20.21 7.05
CA ALA A 24 -8.04 19.55 8.37
C ALA A 24 -7.06 18.38 8.56
N LYS A 25 -6.76 17.62 7.48
CA LYS A 25 -5.82 16.50 7.55
C LYS A 25 -4.36 16.94 7.67
N ALA A 26 -4.00 18.10 7.13
CA ALA A 26 -2.64 18.65 7.26
C ALA A 26 -2.36 19.03 8.70
N ASP A 27 -3.30 19.73 9.34
CA ASP A 27 -3.22 20.13 10.75
C ASP A 27 -3.13 18.91 11.69
N ASP A 28 -3.89 17.84 11.39
CA ASP A 28 -3.84 16.58 12.16
C ASP A 28 -2.47 15.91 12.14
N LEU A 29 -1.75 15.98 11.02
CA LEU A 29 -0.42 15.38 10.87
C LEU A 29 0.63 16.17 11.66
N ASP A 30 0.63 17.49 11.52
CA ASP A 30 1.53 18.37 12.27
C ASP A 30 1.33 18.22 13.79
N GLN A 31 0.08 18.10 14.21
CA GLN A 31 -0.26 17.85 15.60
C GLN A 31 0.27 16.49 16.08
N ALA A 32 0.11 15.42 15.28
CA ALA A 32 0.63 14.10 15.63
C ALA A 32 2.16 14.11 15.79
N PHE A 33 2.90 14.84 14.94
CA PHE A 33 4.35 14.99 15.09
C PHE A 33 4.74 15.78 16.33
N LYS A 34 4.02 16.87 16.65
CA LYS A 34 4.26 17.65 17.88
C LYS A 34 4.03 16.79 19.13
N GLU A 35 2.97 16.01 19.15
CA GLU A 35 2.65 15.07 20.24
C GLU A 35 3.74 14.00 20.39
N ALA A 36 4.19 13.41 19.29
CA ALA A 36 5.28 12.43 19.28
C ALA A 36 6.57 13.01 19.85
N LYS A 37 6.97 14.22 19.40
CA LYS A 37 8.16 14.91 19.90
C LYS A 37 8.09 15.16 21.41
N LYS A 38 6.97 15.73 21.88
CA LYS A 38 6.77 16.02 23.31
C LYS A 38 6.83 14.74 24.16
N ALA A 39 6.17 13.67 23.71
CA ALA A 39 6.17 12.40 24.43
C ALA A 39 7.57 11.76 24.47
N ALA A 40 8.34 11.87 23.38
CA ALA A 40 9.70 11.36 23.31
C ALA A 40 10.66 12.12 24.24
N GLU A 41 10.55 13.46 24.30
CA GLU A 41 11.30 14.30 25.25
C GLU A 41 10.97 13.94 26.71
N ALA A 42 9.71 13.62 26.99
CA ALA A 42 9.25 13.13 28.29
C ALA A 42 9.62 11.65 28.57
N ARG A 43 10.24 10.95 27.60
CA ARG A 43 10.56 9.52 27.65
C ARG A 43 9.34 8.64 27.97
N ASP A 44 8.16 9.02 27.50
CA ASP A 44 6.94 8.21 27.59
C ASP A 44 6.84 7.30 26.34
N PRO A 45 7.17 6.00 26.45
CA PRO A 45 7.19 5.11 25.30
C PRO A 45 5.80 4.88 24.71
N ALA A 46 4.76 4.80 25.55
CA ALA A 46 3.42 4.50 25.10
C ALA A 46 2.82 5.67 24.30
N ALA A 47 2.93 6.88 24.84
CA ALA A 47 2.46 8.08 24.16
C ALA A 47 3.25 8.35 22.87
N SER A 48 4.58 8.14 22.90
CA SER A 48 5.44 8.33 21.72
C SER A 48 5.03 7.42 20.57
N LEU A 49 4.93 6.12 20.82
CA LEU A 49 4.57 5.15 19.79
C LEU A 49 3.11 5.32 19.32
N LYS A 50 2.19 5.74 20.20
CA LYS A 50 0.81 6.05 19.82
C LYS A 50 0.75 7.23 18.83
N ALA A 51 1.46 8.32 19.12
CA ALA A 51 1.49 9.50 18.27
C ALA A 51 2.19 9.22 16.93
N LEU A 52 3.30 8.47 16.93
CA LEU A 52 3.97 8.06 15.70
C LEU A 52 3.09 7.16 14.83
N ARG A 53 2.39 6.17 15.40
CA ARG A 53 1.43 5.35 14.64
C ARG A 53 0.30 6.18 14.03
N LYS A 54 -0.20 7.18 14.75
CA LYS A 54 -1.19 8.14 14.21
C LYS A 54 -0.61 8.91 13.02
N ALA A 55 0.62 9.42 13.14
CA ALA A 55 1.30 10.10 12.04
C ALA A 55 1.50 9.17 10.83
N THR A 56 1.95 7.93 11.05
CA THR A 56 2.08 6.91 9.99
C THR A 56 0.75 6.70 9.27
N ALA A 57 -0.35 6.49 9.99
CA ALA A 57 -1.67 6.31 9.38
C ALA A 57 -2.09 7.52 8.52
N LEU A 58 -1.84 8.74 9.01
CA LEU A 58 -2.16 9.98 8.28
C LEU A 58 -1.32 10.17 7.02
N VAL A 59 -0.04 9.81 7.05
CA VAL A 59 0.84 9.81 5.87
C VAL A 59 0.42 8.73 4.89
N TRP A 60 0.11 7.53 5.38
CA TRP A 60 -0.29 6.38 4.58
C TRP A 60 -1.48 6.68 3.67
N GLU A 61 -2.50 7.38 4.18
CA GLU A 61 -3.66 7.78 3.37
C GLU A 61 -3.32 8.69 2.19
N ARG A 62 -2.16 9.35 2.21
CA ARG A 62 -1.68 10.25 1.15
C ARG A 62 -0.76 9.55 0.17
N LEU A 63 -0.24 8.37 0.50
CA LEU A 63 0.63 7.63 -0.39
C LEU A 63 -0.14 7.11 -1.62
N PRO A 64 0.50 7.06 -2.80
CA PRO A 64 -0.02 6.23 -3.88
C PRO A 64 -0.02 4.76 -3.45
N PHE A 65 -0.97 3.98 -3.96
CA PHE A 65 -0.95 2.54 -3.73
C PHE A 65 0.22 1.94 -4.51
N GLY A 66 1.08 1.19 -3.82
CA GLY A 66 2.28 0.61 -4.38
C GLY A 66 2.80 -0.53 -3.53
N VAL A 67 4.03 -0.95 -3.84
CA VAL A 67 4.76 -1.94 -3.05
C VAL A 67 6.18 -1.44 -2.79
N LEU A 68 6.73 -1.82 -1.64
CA LEU A 68 8.13 -1.70 -1.28
C LEU A 68 8.73 -3.10 -1.15
N GLU A 69 10.06 -3.18 -1.03
CA GLU A 69 10.82 -4.40 -0.75
C GLU A 69 10.38 -5.61 -1.58
N VAL A 70 10.53 -5.52 -2.90
CA VAL A 70 10.17 -6.60 -3.82
C VAL A 70 11.38 -7.53 -4.04
N HIS A 71 11.27 -8.78 -3.57
CA HIS A 71 12.38 -9.73 -3.60
C HIS A 71 11.93 -11.12 -4.05
N LEU A 72 12.73 -11.76 -4.91
CA LEU A 72 12.66 -13.21 -5.11
C LEU A 72 13.46 -13.91 -4.02
N LEU A 73 12.88 -14.92 -3.38
CA LEU A 73 13.43 -15.51 -2.16
C LEU A 73 14.00 -16.92 -2.37
N ALA A 74 15.03 -17.23 -1.59
CA ALA A 74 15.63 -18.56 -1.51
C ALA A 74 14.83 -19.52 -0.61
N ALA A 75 14.03 -18.99 0.32
CA ALA A 75 13.17 -19.74 1.22
C ALA A 75 11.91 -18.93 1.58
N PRO A 76 10.83 -19.58 2.07
CA PRO A 76 9.67 -18.86 2.59
C PRO A 76 10.06 -17.84 3.67
N PRO A 77 9.51 -16.62 3.64
CA PRO A 77 9.82 -15.59 4.64
C PRO A 77 9.18 -15.96 5.98
N ALA A 78 9.83 -15.60 7.08
CA ALA A 78 9.28 -15.81 8.43
C ALA A 78 8.31 -14.69 8.86
N GLY A 79 8.32 -13.55 8.16
CA GLY A 79 7.48 -12.41 8.46
C GLY A 79 7.99 -11.11 7.82
N TYR A 80 7.49 -9.99 8.32
CA TYR A 80 7.83 -8.65 7.85
C TYR A 80 9.33 -8.37 8.07
N GLY A 81 10.05 -8.00 7.01
CA GLY A 81 11.50 -7.78 7.05
C GLY A 81 12.33 -9.03 7.31
N GLN A 82 11.73 -10.23 7.31
CA GLN A 82 12.39 -11.50 7.61
C GLN A 82 12.39 -12.39 6.37
N TYR A 83 13.25 -12.04 5.42
CA TYR A 83 13.38 -12.71 4.13
C TYR A 83 14.86 -12.93 3.75
N LEU A 84 15.09 -13.94 2.91
CA LEU A 84 16.41 -14.23 2.33
C LEU A 84 16.30 -14.12 0.80
N PRO A 85 16.78 -13.01 0.20
CA PRO A 85 16.80 -12.85 -1.24
C PRO A 85 17.64 -13.95 -1.91
N ARG A 86 17.27 -14.34 -3.12
CA ARG A 86 18.13 -15.21 -3.93
C ARG A 86 19.38 -14.48 -4.38
N VAL A 87 20.42 -15.26 -4.63
CA VAL A 87 21.66 -14.80 -5.27
C VAL A 87 21.48 -14.55 -6.77
N ASP A 88 20.54 -15.27 -7.40
CA ASP A 88 20.17 -15.14 -8.81
C ASP A 88 18.69 -15.49 -9.03
N ASN A 89 18.18 -15.14 -10.21
CA ASN A 89 16.81 -15.45 -10.64
C ASN A 89 16.79 -16.61 -11.66
N GLN A 90 17.68 -17.59 -11.49
CA GLN A 90 17.69 -18.83 -12.27
C GLN A 90 16.99 -19.93 -11.48
N TYR A 91 16.11 -20.65 -12.17
CA TYR A 91 15.25 -21.66 -11.57
C TYR A 91 15.27 -22.95 -12.39
N ARG A 92 15.16 -24.07 -11.68
CA ARG A 92 14.81 -25.36 -12.31
C ARG A 92 13.30 -25.48 -12.43
N GLN A 93 12.82 -26.29 -13.38
CA GLN A 93 11.37 -26.46 -13.62
C GLN A 93 10.57 -26.95 -12.39
N SER A 94 11.20 -27.70 -11.48
CA SER A 94 10.57 -28.21 -10.26
C SER A 94 10.78 -27.30 -9.05
N GLU A 95 11.55 -26.22 -9.17
CA GLU A 95 11.82 -25.30 -8.08
C GLU A 95 10.69 -24.28 -7.93
N PRO A 96 10.16 -24.05 -6.72
CA PRO A 96 9.18 -23.01 -6.50
C PRO A 96 9.84 -21.62 -6.61
N MET A 97 9.15 -20.70 -7.28
CA MET A 97 9.53 -19.29 -7.26
C MET A 97 8.75 -18.56 -6.17
N ILE A 98 9.45 -18.02 -5.18
CA ILE A 98 8.85 -17.28 -4.06
C ILE A 98 9.09 -15.78 -4.26
N LEU A 99 8.02 -15.00 -4.28
CA LEU A 99 8.04 -13.54 -4.38
C LEU A 99 7.54 -12.92 -3.08
N TYR A 100 8.37 -12.08 -2.46
CA TYR A 100 8.03 -11.24 -1.31
C TYR A 100 7.82 -9.79 -1.74
N MET A 101 6.86 -9.12 -1.10
CA MET A 101 6.63 -7.68 -1.27
C MET A 101 5.91 -7.08 -0.06
N GLU A 102 6.04 -5.77 0.14
CA GLU A 102 5.39 -5.01 1.20
C GLU A 102 4.44 -3.96 0.61
N PRO A 103 3.13 -4.22 0.54
CA PRO A 103 2.17 -3.25 0.00
C PRO A 103 2.07 -2.01 0.89
N VAL A 104 2.07 -0.84 0.25
CA VAL A 104 1.93 0.46 0.92
C VAL A 104 0.86 1.33 0.28
N GLY A 105 0.27 2.24 1.05
CA GLY A 105 -0.74 3.19 0.54
C GLY A 105 -2.09 2.55 0.17
N PHE A 106 -2.34 1.30 0.55
CA PHE A 106 -3.68 0.70 0.43
C PHE A 106 -4.65 1.31 1.44
N LYS A 107 -5.95 1.25 1.13
CA LYS A 107 -6.99 1.80 1.98
C LYS A 107 -7.17 0.94 3.23
N VAL A 108 -7.03 1.61 4.36
CA VAL A 108 -7.39 1.10 5.68
C VAL A 108 -8.60 1.88 6.17
N ARG A 109 -9.58 1.19 6.75
CA ARG A 109 -10.74 1.80 7.40
C ARG A 109 -10.65 1.55 8.90
N PHE A 110 -10.92 2.58 9.71
CA PHE A 110 -11.09 2.40 11.15
C PHE A 110 -12.57 2.15 11.45
N GLU A 111 -12.86 1.16 12.29
CA GLU A 111 -14.20 0.76 12.73
C GLU A 111 -14.40 1.21 14.19
N PRO A 112 -15.01 2.38 14.46
CA PRO A 112 -15.00 2.99 15.79
C PRO A 112 -15.72 2.16 16.86
N LYS A 113 -16.71 1.36 16.46
CA LYS A 113 -17.47 0.49 17.37
C LYS A 113 -16.63 -0.68 17.87
N GLU A 114 -15.73 -1.18 17.03
CA GLU A 114 -14.89 -2.34 17.32
C GLU A 114 -13.49 -1.94 17.82
N GLY A 115 -13.09 -0.69 17.58
CA GLY A 115 -11.76 -0.19 17.89
C GLY A 115 -10.68 -0.77 16.98
N THR A 116 -11.05 -1.33 15.83
CA THR A 116 -10.17 -2.04 14.91
C THR A 116 -10.00 -1.31 13.58
N TYR A 117 -8.95 -1.67 12.87
CA TYR A 117 -8.67 -1.31 11.48
C TYR A 117 -9.00 -2.49 10.58
N THR A 118 -9.61 -2.22 9.43
CA THR A 118 -9.92 -3.21 8.40
C THR A 118 -9.25 -2.85 7.08
N TYR A 119 -8.86 -3.89 6.34
CA TYR A 119 -8.23 -3.79 5.03
C TYR A 119 -8.63 -5.00 4.17
N ASN A 120 -8.57 -4.84 2.85
CA ASN A 120 -8.91 -5.93 1.93
C ASN A 120 -8.18 -5.77 0.59
N LEU A 121 -7.27 -6.69 0.30
CA LEU A 121 -6.52 -6.78 -0.94
C LEU A 121 -6.80 -8.12 -1.64
N THR A 122 -6.76 -8.12 -2.96
CA THR A 122 -6.72 -9.35 -3.77
C THR A 122 -5.54 -9.29 -4.73
N SER A 123 -5.11 -10.43 -5.24
CA SER A 123 -4.03 -10.52 -6.22
C SER A 123 -4.38 -11.39 -7.41
N ASP A 124 -3.86 -10.96 -8.57
CA ASP A 124 -3.84 -11.70 -9.82
C ASP A 124 -2.38 -11.94 -10.23
N PHE A 125 -2.13 -12.95 -11.06
CA PHE A 125 -0.85 -13.04 -11.76
C PHE A 125 -1.01 -13.46 -13.22
N ASN A 126 -0.10 -12.97 -14.06
CA ASN A 126 0.17 -13.47 -15.40
C ASN A 126 1.64 -13.92 -15.49
N LEU A 127 1.87 -15.07 -16.11
CA LEU A 127 3.18 -15.55 -16.50
C LEU A 127 3.37 -15.30 -17.99
N ILE A 128 4.47 -14.65 -18.34
CA ILE A 128 4.72 -14.14 -19.68
C ILE A 128 6.07 -14.66 -20.18
N ASP A 129 6.09 -15.21 -21.38
CA ASP A 129 7.30 -15.71 -22.03
C ASP A 129 8.13 -14.61 -22.69
N ALA A 130 9.31 -14.97 -23.21
CA ALA A 130 10.24 -14.05 -23.88
C ALA A 130 9.64 -13.35 -25.12
N TRP A 131 8.58 -13.88 -25.71
CA TRP A 131 7.88 -13.27 -26.85
C TRP A 131 6.72 -12.36 -26.40
N GLY A 132 6.53 -12.18 -25.09
CA GLY A 132 5.46 -11.35 -24.54
C GLY A 132 4.10 -12.05 -24.50
N ARG A 133 4.03 -13.38 -24.71
CA ARG A 133 2.78 -14.14 -24.68
C ARG A 133 2.47 -14.56 -23.25
N VAL A 134 1.20 -14.44 -22.86
CA VAL A 134 0.72 -14.99 -21.58
C VAL A 134 0.64 -16.51 -21.71
N VAL A 135 1.50 -17.22 -20.98
CA VAL A 135 1.58 -18.70 -20.98
C VAL A 135 0.96 -19.33 -19.74
N GLY A 136 0.52 -18.51 -18.79
CA GLY A 136 -0.22 -18.93 -17.60
C GLY A 136 -0.72 -17.74 -16.82
N GLY A 137 -1.67 -17.96 -15.92
CA GLY A 137 -2.18 -16.89 -15.06
C GLY A 137 -3.37 -17.33 -14.23
N ARG A 138 -3.69 -16.54 -13.22
CA ARG A 138 -4.87 -16.74 -12.38
C ARG A 138 -5.33 -15.41 -11.80
N ARG A 139 -6.64 -15.20 -11.83
CA ARG A 139 -7.29 -14.07 -11.15
C ARG A 139 -7.73 -14.47 -9.74
N ASP A 140 -7.76 -13.48 -8.85
CA ASP A 140 -8.19 -13.57 -7.46
C ASP A 140 -7.57 -14.77 -6.73
N PHE A 141 -6.29 -15.03 -7.02
CA PHE A 141 -5.59 -16.20 -6.51
C PHE A 141 -5.14 -16.02 -5.05
N GLY A 142 -4.90 -14.78 -4.63
CA GLY A 142 -4.62 -14.41 -3.25
C GLY A 142 -5.71 -13.47 -2.74
N ARG A 143 -6.19 -13.71 -1.52
CA ARG A 143 -7.13 -12.84 -0.83
C ARG A 143 -6.56 -12.51 0.54
N PHE A 144 -6.39 -11.23 0.80
CA PHE A 144 -5.68 -10.71 1.95
C PHE A 144 -6.54 -9.64 2.62
N GLY A 145 -7.42 -10.09 3.50
CA GLY A 145 -8.27 -9.23 4.30
C GLY A 145 -8.13 -9.57 5.77
N GLY A 146 -8.32 -8.57 6.63
CA GLY A 146 -8.21 -8.78 8.05
C GLY A 146 -8.71 -7.59 8.87
N GLN A 147 -8.84 -7.84 10.16
CA GLN A 147 -9.03 -6.82 11.18
C GLN A 147 -7.78 -6.75 12.08
N SER A 148 -7.42 -5.57 12.55
CA SER A 148 -6.28 -5.37 13.43
C SER A 148 -6.54 -4.29 14.47
N GLN A 149 -6.03 -4.46 15.69
CA GLN A 149 -6.09 -3.44 16.75
C GLN A 149 -5.11 -2.28 16.50
N GLN A 150 -4.04 -2.55 15.74
CA GLN A 150 -3.04 -1.55 15.34
C GLN A 150 -3.14 -1.26 13.85
N PHE A 151 -2.78 -0.04 13.45
CA PHE A 151 -2.71 0.31 12.03
C PHE A 151 -1.75 -0.67 11.31
N PRO A 152 -2.16 -1.33 10.22
CA PRO A 152 -1.41 -2.44 9.61
C PRO A 152 -0.29 -1.93 8.69
N ASP A 153 0.67 -1.20 9.25
CA ASP A 153 1.84 -0.64 8.52
C ASP A 153 2.98 -1.65 8.29
N ARG A 154 2.88 -2.86 8.86
CA ARG A 154 3.84 -3.96 8.67
C ARG A 154 3.13 -5.18 8.11
N PHE A 155 2.91 -5.17 6.81
CA PHE A 155 2.08 -6.17 6.14
C PHE A 155 2.83 -6.80 4.96
N PRO A 156 3.57 -7.90 5.15
CA PRO A 156 4.25 -8.58 4.06
C PRO A 156 3.29 -9.50 3.30
N LEU A 157 3.46 -9.60 1.99
CA LEU A 157 2.84 -10.61 1.16
C LEU A 157 3.91 -11.52 0.57
N SER A 158 3.60 -12.81 0.51
CA SER A 158 4.44 -13.82 -0.13
C SER A 158 3.60 -14.64 -1.11
N PHE A 159 4.14 -14.84 -2.31
CA PHE A 159 3.53 -15.61 -3.37
C PHE A 159 4.45 -16.73 -3.79
N THR A 160 3.93 -17.95 -3.92
CA THR A 160 4.69 -19.09 -4.41
C THR A 160 4.12 -19.53 -5.75
N TYR A 161 4.94 -19.48 -6.79
CA TYR A 161 4.59 -19.87 -8.15
C TYR A 161 5.22 -21.23 -8.47
N SER A 162 4.40 -22.14 -9.01
CA SER A 162 4.90 -23.38 -9.62
C SER A 162 5.45 -23.07 -11.01
N LEU A 163 6.65 -23.58 -11.29
CA LEU A 163 7.31 -23.45 -12.59
C LEU A 163 7.22 -24.73 -13.43
N SER A 164 6.43 -25.70 -12.98
CA SER A 164 6.35 -27.02 -13.61
C SER A 164 5.76 -26.93 -15.01
N GLY A 165 6.39 -27.64 -15.95
CA GLY A 165 5.98 -27.68 -17.36
C GLY A 165 6.46 -26.51 -18.22
N LEU A 166 7.15 -25.52 -17.64
CA LEU A 166 7.71 -24.41 -18.41
C LEU A 166 9.04 -24.80 -19.06
N PRO A 167 9.20 -24.68 -20.39
CA PRO A 167 10.47 -24.98 -21.04
C PRO A 167 11.58 -24.00 -20.62
N PRO A 168 12.87 -24.37 -20.79
CA PRO A 168 13.98 -23.45 -20.58
C PRO A 168 13.82 -22.16 -21.38
N GLY A 169 14.10 -21.02 -20.75
CA GLY A 169 13.91 -19.71 -21.38
C GLY A 169 13.73 -18.58 -20.37
N ASP A 170 13.59 -17.37 -20.90
CA ASP A 170 13.34 -16.16 -20.13
C ASP A 170 11.84 -15.91 -19.96
N TYR A 171 11.47 -15.50 -18.75
CA TYR A 171 10.09 -15.26 -18.36
C TYR A 171 9.98 -14.05 -17.46
N ARG A 172 8.77 -13.52 -17.34
CA ARG A 172 8.39 -12.59 -16.29
C ARG A 172 7.04 -12.93 -15.71
N VAL A 173 6.88 -12.75 -14.39
CA VAL A 173 5.58 -12.77 -13.74
C VAL A 173 5.14 -11.34 -13.47
N GLU A 174 3.93 -11.01 -13.91
CA GLU A 174 3.22 -9.80 -13.51
C GLU A 174 2.30 -10.16 -12.34
N THR A 175 2.62 -9.71 -11.12
CA THR A 175 1.76 -9.86 -9.95
C THR A 175 0.99 -8.56 -9.75
N THR A 176 -0.33 -8.58 -9.90
CA THR A 176 -1.17 -7.38 -9.73
C THR A 176 -1.91 -7.45 -8.40
N LEU A 177 -1.63 -6.51 -7.51
CA LEU A 177 -2.42 -6.28 -6.30
C LEU A 177 -3.58 -5.32 -6.60
N ARG A 178 -4.73 -5.59 -6.00
CA ARG A 178 -5.92 -4.71 -6.06
C ARG A 178 -6.40 -4.45 -4.65
N ASP A 179 -6.51 -3.17 -4.31
CA ASP A 179 -7.13 -2.70 -3.08
C ASP A 179 -8.64 -2.58 -3.28
N LEU A 180 -9.36 -3.50 -2.64
CA LEU A 180 -10.81 -3.60 -2.79
C LEU A 180 -11.57 -2.51 -2.03
N LEU A 181 -10.95 -1.88 -1.03
CA LEU A 181 -11.55 -0.77 -0.29
C LEU A 181 -11.26 0.58 -0.95
N GLY A 182 -10.06 0.74 -1.51
CA GLY A 182 -9.61 1.98 -2.15
C GLY A 182 -9.85 2.06 -3.65
N GLY A 183 -10.19 0.94 -4.31
CA GLY A 183 -10.44 0.89 -5.75
C GLY A 183 -9.18 1.12 -6.60
N LYS A 184 -7.99 0.86 -6.06
CA LYS A 184 -6.70 1.06 -6.71
C LYS A 184 -6.02 -0.27 -7.01
N SER A 185 -5.09 -0.28 -7.95
CA SER A 185 -4.26 -1.45 -8.24
C SER A 185 -2.80 -1.07 -8.49
N HIS A 186 -1.90 -2.01 -8.25
CA HIS A 186 -0.48 -1.88 -8.55
C HIS A 186 0.07 -3.21 -9.08
N THR A 187 0.90 -3.16 -10.12
CA THR A 187 1.47 -4.36 -10.75
C THR A 187 2.97 -4.38 -10.57
N VAL A 188 3.47 -5.52 -10.07
CA VAL A 188 4.89 -5.83 -9.92
C VAL A 188 5.31 -6.75 -11.04
N VAL A 189 6.40 -6.43 -11.73
CA VAL A 189 6.98 -7.27 -12.78
C VAL A 189 8.28 -7.86 -12.27
N THR A 190 8.37 -9.18 -12.25
CA THR A 190 9.57 -9.88 -11.80
C THR A 190 10.05 -10.83 -12.88
N SER A 191 11.29 -10.62 -13.35
CA SER A 191 11.91 -11.44 -14.39
C SER A 191 12.71 -12.59 -13.79
N PHE A 192 12.64 -13.75 -14.45
CA PHE A 192 13.38 -14.95 -14.07
C PHE A 192 13.70 -15.80 -15.29
N LYS A 193 14.63 -16.73 -15.14
CA LYS A 193 15.04 -17.66 -16.18
C LYS A 193 14.87 -19.09 -15.72
N ILE A 194 14.33 -19.93 -16.58
CA ILE A 194 14.36 -21.38 -16.39
C ILE A 194 15.59 -21.92 -17.11
N VAL A 195 16.46 -22.56 -16.34
CA VAL A 195 17.64 -23.23 -16.89
C VAL A 195 17.27 -24.63 -17.36
N GLY A 196 17.86 -25.05 -18.47
CA GLY A 196 17.79 -26.42 -18.93
C GLY A 196 18.48 -27.38 -17.95
N PRO A 197 18.18 -28.68 -18.06
CA PRO A 197 18.95 -29.71 -17.35
C PRO A 197 20.43 -29.69 -17.75
#